data_AF-A0A7M1NYK8-F1
#
_entry.id   AF-A0A7M1NYK8-F1
#
_cell.length_a   1.000
_cell.length_b   1.000
_cell.length_c   1.000
_cell.angle_alpha   90.00
_cell.angle_beta   90.00
_cell.angle_gamma   90.00
#
_symmetry.space_group_name_H-M   'P 1'
#
loop_
_entity.id
_entity.type
_entity.pdbx_description
1 polymer ?
#
loop_
_entity_poly.entity_id
_entity_poly.type
_entity_poly.pdbx_seq_one_letter_code
_entity_poly.pdbx_strand_id
1 'polypeptide(L)' 'MENMIKVRAMRAAGIACFLVLAIIGGWIFTTPSSDIVDALAEAGKMVGGGATYGTFMLAACPPVAGFIAYHFWKWVIK' A
#
# COMPACT_ATOMS: atom_id res chain seq x y z
N MET A 1 -12.36 16.24 22.25
CA MET A 1 -11.71 16.47 20.94
C MET A 1 -10.91 15.28 20.42
N GLU A 2 -10.33 14.43 21.28
CA GLU A 2 -9.49 13.29 20.85
C GLU A 2 -10.19 12.29 19.91
N ASN A 3 -11.48 11.99 20.12
CA ASN A 3 -12.24 11.10 19.24
C ASN A 3 -12.44 11.66 17.82
N MET A 4 -12.59 12.98 17.69
CA MET A 4 -12.73 13.64 16.38
C MET A 4 -11.42 13.57 15.58
N ILE A 5 -10.27 13.69 16.27
CA ILE A 5 -8.94 13.55 15.66
C ILE A 5 -8.72 12.11 15.18
N LYS A 6 -9.09 11.11 16.01
CA LYS A 6 -9.02 9.69 15.64
C LYS A 6 -9.88 9.36 14.41
N VAL A 7 -11.11 9.88 14.33
CA VAL A 7 -12.00 9.65 13.18
C VAL A 7 -11.46 10.30 11.91
N ARG A 8 -10.90 11.52 11.98
CA ARG A 8 -10.27 12.17 10.82
C ARG A 8 -9.01 11.43 10.37
N ALA A 9 -8.18 10.97 11.29
CA ALA A 9 -6.98 10.18 10.98
C ALA A 9 -7.33 8.81 10.38
N MET A 10 -8.39 8.14 10.86
CA MET A 10 -8.88 6.88 10.26
C MET A 10 -9.42 7.08 8.85
N ARG A 11 -10.13 8.19 8.58
CA ARG A 11 -10.56 8.52 7.22
C ARG A 11 -9.38 8.77 6.28
N ALA A 12 -8.37 9.51 6.73
CA ALA A 12 -7.15 9.75 5.95
C ALA A 12 -6.40 8.44 5.64
N ALA A 13 -6.29 7.55 6.61
CA ALA A 13 -5.71 6.21 6.43
C ALA A 13 -6.47 5.37 5.39
N GLY A 14 -7.81 5.38 5.46
CA GLY A 14 -8.67 4.69 4.49
C GLY A 14 -8.51 5.22 3.07
N ILE A 15 -8.46 6.56 2.91
CA ILE A 15 -8.25 7.19 1.60
C ILE A 15 -6.87 6.84 1.03
N ALA A 16 -5.82 6.88 1.85
CA ALA A 16 -4.47 6.51 1.43
C ALA A 16 -4.40 5.04 0.95
N CYS A 17 -4.99 4.12 1.72
CA CYS A 17 -5.07 2.71 1.35
C CYS A 17 -5.81 2.52 0.01
N PHE A 18 -6.95 3.20 -0.17
CA PHE A 18 -7.74 3.12 -1.41
C PHE A 18 -6.98 3.66 -2.62
N LEU A 19 -6.25 4.77 -2.48
CA LEU A 19 -5.43 5.33 -3.56
C LEU A 19 -4.33 4.36 -4.00
N VAL A 20 -3.64 3.72 -3.06
CA VAL A 20 -2.62 2.72 -3.39
C VAL A 20 -3.24 1.51 -4.10
N LEU A 21 -4.40 1.03 -3.65
CA LEU A 21 -5.12 -0.04 -4.34
C LEU A 21 -5.55 0.35 -5.76
N ALA A 22 -6.00 1.59 -5.96
CA ALA A 22 -6.38 2.09 -7.29
C ALA A 22 -5.18 2.14 -8.24
N ILE A 23 -4.00 2.55 -7.74
CA ILE A 23 -2.76 2.57 -8.53
C ILE A 23 -2.32 1.15 -8.88
N ILE A 24 -2.33 0.22 -7.91
CA ILE A 24 -1.98 -1.18 -8.13
C ILE A 24 -2.96 -1.83 -9.13
N GLY A 25 -4.25 -1.58 -8.98
CA GLY A 25 -5.27 -2.05 -9.91
C GLY A 25 -5.04 -1.52 -11.31
N GLY A 26 -4.82 -0.21 -11.46
CA GLY A 26 -4.48 0.41 -12.75
C GLY A 26 -3.26 -0.25 -13.39
N TRP A 27 -2.18 -0.44 -12.63
CA TRP A 27 -0.97 -1.09 -13.11
C TRP A 27 -1.24 -2.53 -13.58
N ILE A 28 -1.91 -3.35 -12.77
CA ILE A 28 -2.26 -4.75 -13.10
C ILE A 28 -3.11 -4.83 -14.38
N PHE A 29 -4.05 -3.91 -14.60
CA PHE A 29 -4.90 -3.93 -15.80
C PHE A 29 -4.23 -3.37 -17.05
N THR A 30 -3.14 -2.60 -16.91
CA THR A 30 -2.43 -2.00 -18.06
C THR A 30 -1.17 -2.78 -18.48
N THR A 31 -0.67 -3.66 -17.64
CA THR A 31 0.63 -4.34 -17.85
C THR A 31 0.44 -5.82 -18.24
N PRO A 32 1.22 -6.36 -19.19
CA PRO A 32 1.20 -7.78 -19.53
C PRO A 32 1.50 -8.67 -18.31
N SER A 33 0.90 -9.85 -18.27
CA SER A 33 1.06 -10.79 -17.15
C SER A 33 2.50 -11.32 -16.98
N SER A 34 3.27 -11.42 -18.06
CA SER A 34 4.71 -11.77 -18.01
C SER A 34 5.49 -10.74 -17.20
N ASP A 35 5.28 -9.47 -17.52
CA ASP A 35 6.05 -8.35 -16.97
C ASP A 35 5.67 -8.12 -15.49
N ILE A 36 4.41 -8.40 -15.13
CA ILE A 36 3.95 -8.41 -13.74
C ILE A 36 4.73 -9.47 -12.94
N VAL A 37 4.78 -10.71 -13.43
CA VAL A 37 5.46 -11.81 -12.72
C VAL A 37 6.96 -11.55 -12.60
N ASP A 38 7.59 -11.00 -13.63
CA ASP A 38 9.01 -10.65 -13.62
C ASP A 38 9.31 -9.53 -12.61
N ALA A 39 8.49 -8.46 -12.60
CA ALA A 39 8.63 -7.37 -11.63
C ALA A 39 8.40 -7.87 -10.18
N LEU A 40 7.43 -8.75 -9.96
CA LEU A 40 7.21 -9.37 -8.66
C LEU A 40 8.34 -10.32 -8.27
N ALA A 41 8.90 -11.08 -9.21
CA ALA A 41 10.03 -11.96 -8.95
C ALA A 41 11.27 -11.14 -8.58
N GLU A 42 11.52 -10.03 -9.27
CA GLU A 42 12.62 -9.11 -8.97
C GLU A 42 12.47 -8.48 -7.59
N ALA A 43 11.27 -7.97 -7.26
CA ALA A 43 10.96 -7.49 -5.92
C ALA A 43 11.12 -8.58 -4.85
N GLY A 44 10.68 -9.80 -5.13
CA GLY A 44 10.83 -10.95 -4.24
C GLY A 44 12.29 -11.36 -4.01
N LYS A 45 13.16 -11.23 -5.02
CA LYS A 45 14.59 -11.52 -4.90
C LYS A 45 15.28 -10.61 -3.89
N MET A 46 14.80 -9.37 -3.71
CA MET A 46 15.34 -8.44 -2.71
C MET A 46 15.23 -8.98 -1.28
N VAL A 47 14.26 -9.87 -1.03
CA VAL A 47 14.04 -10.53 0.27
C VAL A 47 14.40 -12.02 0.25
N GLY A 48 15.13 -12.48 -0.77
CA GLY A 48 15.56 -13.87 -0.92
C GLY A 48 14.49 -14.83 -1.45
N GLY A 49 13.38 -14.31 -1.97
CA GLY A 49 12.25 -15.06 -2.50
C GLY A 49 12.06 -14.93 -4.01
N GLY A 50 10.97 -15.50 -4.52
CA GLY A 50 10.49 -15.33 -5.90
C GLY A 50 9.23 -14.48 -5.99
N ALA A 51 8.47 -14.62 -7.08
CA ALA A 51 7.26 -13.81 -7.34
C ALA A 51 6.25 -13.81 -6.20
N THR A 52 6.10 -14.92 -5.46
CA THR A 52 5.20 -15.03 -4.29
C THR A 52 5.55 -14.02 -3.19
N TYR A 53 6.83 -13.82 -2.93
CA TYR A 53 7.30 -12.84 -1.95
C TYR A 53 7.07 -11.41 -2.46
N GLY A 54 7.27 -11.17 -3.76
CA GLY A 54 6.91 -9.91 -4.40
C GLY A 54 5.42 -9.60 -4.33
N THR A 55 4.55 -10.60 -4.53
CA THR A 55 3.10 -10.45 -4.36
C THR A 55 2.76 -10.05 -2.93
N PHE A 56 3.39 -10.70 -1.95
CA PHE A 56 3.19 -10.38 -0.55
C PHE A 56 3.64 -8.96 -0.22
N MET A 57 4.78 -8.52 -0.75
CA MET A 57 5.26 -7.14 -0.61
C MET A 57 4.29 -6.13 -1.24
N LEU A 58 3.80 -6.39 -2.45
CA LEU A 58 2.82 -5.54 -3.14
C LEU A 58 1.50 -5.46 -2.36
N ALA A 59 1.03 -6.59 -1.82
CA ALA A 59 -0.18 -6.66 -0.98
C ALA A 59 -0.03 -5.93 0.36
N ALA A 60 1.20 -5.79 0.87
CA ALA A 60 1.50 -5.04 2.08
C ALA A 60 1.55 -3.51 1.85
N CYS A 61 1.77 -3.03 0.62
CA CYS A 61 1.83 -1.59 0.34
C CYS A 61 0.58 -0.80 0.78
N PRO A 62 -0.67 -1.22 0.50
CA PRO A 62 -1.87 -0.51 0.95
C PRO A 62 -2.02 -0.38 2.48
N PRO A 63 -1.88 -1.44 3.30
CA PRO A 63 -1.96 -1.30 4.75
C PRO A 63 -0.79 -0.50 5.33
N VAL A 64 0.42 -0.60 4.76
CA VAL A 64 1.55 0.24 5.18
C VAL A 64 1.29 1.72 4.87
N ALA A 65 0.76 2.04 3.69
CA ALA A 65 0.39 3.42 3.33
C ALA A 65 -0.71 3.97 4.25
N GLY A 66 -1.72 3.16 4.56
CA GLY A 66 -2.77 3.53 5.53
C GLY A 66 -2.21 3.77 6.93
N PHE A 67 -1.27 2.93 7.40
CA PHE A 67 -0.63 3.07 8.70
C PHE A 67 0.25 4.32 8.80
N ILE A 68 1.06 4.59 7.78
CA ILE A 68 1.88 5.81 7.69
C ILE A 68 0.98 7.03 7.67
N ALA A 69 -0.05 7.05 6.83
CA ALA A 69 -1.00 8.15 6.75
C ALA A 69 -1.72 8.39 8.09
N TYR A 70 -2.13 7.33 8.80
CA TYR A 70 -2.71 7.46 10.14
C TYR A 70 -1.75 8.14 11.13
N HIS A 71 -0.50 7.68 11.20
CA HIS A 71 0.47 8.20 12.17
C HIS A 71 0.91 9.63 11.82
N PHE A 72 1.10 9.91 10.54
CA PHE A 72 1.41 11.25 10.03
C PHE A 72 0.28 12.23 10.34
N TRP A 73 -0.96 11.85 10.06
CA TRP A 73 -2.13 12.72 10.28
C TRP A 73 -2.42 12.94 11.76
N LYS A 74 -2.15 11.93 12.60
CA LYS A 74 -2.18 12.06 14.07
C LYS A 74 -1.12 13.04 14.58
N TRP A 75 0.01 13.16 13.89
CA TRP A 75 1.07 14.10 14.22
C TRP A 75 0.75 15.53 13.76
N VAL A 76 0.17 15.69 12.56
CA VAL A 76 -0.20 17.00 11.96
C VAL A 76 -1.42 17.63 12.62
N ILE A 77 -2.41 16.84 13.08
CA ILE A 77 -3.63 17.36 13.74
C ILE A 77 -3.43 17.57 15.26
N LYS A 78 -2.32 17.11 15.84
CA LYS A 78 -2.02 17.31 17.26
C LYS A 78 -1.88 18.79 17.60
#